data_AF-A0A430M5X8-F1
#
_entry.id   AF-A0A430M5X8-F1
#
_cell.length_a   1.000
_cell.length_b   1.000
_cell.length_c   1.000
_cell.angle_alpha   90.00
_cell.angle_beta   90.00
_cell.angle_gamma   90.00
#
_symmetry.space_group_name_H-M   'P 1'
#
loop_
_entity.id
_entity.type
_entity.pdbx_description
1 polymer ?
#
loop_
_entity_poly.entity_id
_entity_poly.type
_entity_poly.pdbx_seq_one_letter_code
_entity_poly.pdbx_strand_id
1 'polypeptide(L)'
;MTGERALIVAISGCSSSGKTTLARLLRDIFPNTFILHEDDFYRPEAELPMRDGLLDWDCPEAIDIPGMADSLAYIRQHASFPPTLESKEDQNSVGKCPISESTITAQKAKVEASLGPNHPLHKNLRLCLLDGFLLFSPSMAAIQPNLDIKLFLRTTYAKAKARREARDGYVTLEGFWADPPGYVDKIVWPNYVEQHAWMFEGGDVEGVFRMDVLEKEGIKVQDKVGVDGDIEKTFEWTVDTILDELKRQI
;
A
#
# COMPACT_ATOMS: atom_id res chain seq x y z
N MET A 1 14.59 16.98 -23.98
CA MET A 1 14.71 15.55 -23.60
C MET A 1 13.85 15.36 -22.36
N THR A 2 12.57 15.06 -22.52
CA THR A 2 11.71 14.72 -21.38
C THR A 2 11.86 13.23 -21.13
N GLY A 3 12.79 12.85 -20.25
CA GLY A 3 12.97 11.47 -19.82
C GLY A 3 11.68 10.90 -19.22
N GLU A 4 11.58 9.57 -19.23
CA GLU A 4 10.50 8.89 -18.50
C GLU A 4 10.61 9.20 -17.01
N ARG A 5 9.48 9.41 -16.35
CA ARG A 5 9.44 9.59 -14.89
C ARG A 5 8.30 8.77 -14.29
N ALA A 6 8.42 8.39 -13.03
CA ALA A 6 7.32 7.80 -12.29
C ALA A 6 6.67 8.82 -11.34
N LEU A 7 5.37 8.65 -11.14
CA LEU A 7 4.63 9.19 -10.01
C LEU A 7 4.33 8.04 -9.05
N ILE A 8 4.69 8.21 -7.79
CA ILE A 8 4.54 7.20 -6.75
C ILE A 8 3.23 7.43 -5.99
N VAL A 9 2.33 6.45 -6.08
CA VAL A 9 1.08 6.38 -5.32
C VAL A 9 1.25 5.36 -4.21
N ALA A 10 1.44 5.81 -2.98
CA ALA A 10 1.53 4.95 -1.82
C ALA A 10 0.13 4.58 -1.32
N ILE A 11 -0.14 3.29 -1.22
CA ILE A 11 -1.36 2.70 -0.67
C ILE A 11 -0.96 1.98 0.61
N SER A 12 -1.27 2.58 1.74
CA SER A 12 -0.94 2.05 3.06
C SER A 12 -2.14 1.69 3.91
N GLY A 13 -1.91 1.06 5.05
CA GLY A 13 -2.97 0.54 5.92
C GLY A 13 -2.62 -0.79 6.56
N CYS A 14 -3.42 -1.19 7.56
CA CYS A 14 -3.22 -2.44 8.29
C CYS A 14 -3.05 -3.66 7.35
N SER A 15 -2.29 -4.66 7.82
CA SER A 15 -2.28 -5.99 7.21
C SER A 15 -3.72 -6.50 6.99
N SER A 16 -3.96 -7.17 5.85
CA SER A 16 -5.29 -7.68 5.46
C SER A 16 -6.41 -6.64 5.25
N SER A 17 -6.10 -5.35 5.08
CA SER A 17 -7.10 -4.30 4.76
C SER A 17 -7.59 -4.30 3.31
N GLY A 18 -6.89 -4.98 2.38
CA GLY A 18 -7.25 -5.07 0.96
C GLY A 18 -6.38 -4.25 0.00
N LYS A 19 -5.25 -3.71 0.48
CA LYS A 19 -4.31 -2.90 -0.31
C LYS A 19 -3.86 -3.57 -1.61
N THR A 20 -3.39 -4.82 -1.55
CA THR A 20 -2.90 -5.56 -2.72
C THR A 20 -3.98 -5.80 -3.77
N THR A 21 -5.20 -6.12 -3.33
CA THR A 21 -6.35 -6.22 -4.25
C THR A 21 -6.59 -4.88 -4.95
N LEU A 22 -6.54 -3.79 -4.19
CA LEU A 22 -6.74 -2.45 -4.73
C LEU A 22 -5.63 -2.03 -5.70
N ALA A 23 -4.36 -2.27 -5.35
CA ALA A 23 -3.21 -1.97 -6.19
C ALA A 23 -3.27 -2.73 -7.52
N ARG A 24 -3.64 -4.01 -7.51
CA ARG A 24 -3.81 -4.81 -8.74
C ARG A 24 -4.94 -4.28 -9.63
N LEU A 25 -6.09 -3.93 -9.04
CA LEU A 25 -7.20 -3.34 -9.79
C LEU A 25 -6.81 -1.99 -10.42
N LEU A 26 -6.14 -1.12 -9.66
CA LEU A 26 -5.66 0.17 -10.16
C LEU A 26 -4.63 -0.02 -11.29
N ARG A 27 -3.70 -0.97 -11.15
CA ARG A 27 -2.73 -1.32 -12.20
C ARG A 27 -3.44 -1.73 -13.49
N ASP A 28 -4.51 -2.49 -13.39
CA ASP A 28 -5.20 -3.04 -14.56
C ASP A 28 -6.08 -2.01 -15.28
N ILE A 29 -6.49 -0.92 -14.62
CA ILE A 29 -7.32 0.14 -15.22
C ILE A 29 -6.55 1.41 -15.59
N PHE A 30 -5.45 1.74 -14.92
CA PHE A 30 -4.63 2.90 -15.25
C PHE A 30 -3.52 2.52 -16.25
N PRO A 31 -3.33 3.30 -17.33
CA PRO A 31 -2.27 3.03 -18.31
C PRO A 31 -0.88 3.21 -17.71
N ASN A 32 0.10 2.45 -18.21
CA ASN A 32 1.52 2.55 -17.82
C ASN A 32 1.76 2.45 -16.29
N THR A 33 1.02 1.56 -15.64
CA THR A 33 1.06 1.35 -14.19
C THR A 33 1.76 0.05 -13.83
N PHE A 34 2.50 0.05 -12.73
CA PHE A 34 3.10 -1.14 -12.12
C PHE A 34 3.08 -1.03 -10.60
N ILE A 35 3.35 -2.14 -9.90
CA ILE A 35 3.21 -2.22 -8.44
C ILE A 35 4.57 -2.55 -7.83
N LEU A 36 5.00 -1.78 -6.84
CA LEU A 36 6.10 -2.11 -5.94
C LEU A 36 5.50 -2.54 -4.60
N HIS A 37 5.94 -3.67 -4.05
CA HIS A 37 5.45 -4.13 -2.76
C HIS A 37 6.50 -3.85 -1.67
N GLU A 38 6.05 -3.36 -0.51
CA GLU A 38 6.91 -3.21 0.67
C GLU A 38 7.54 -4.55 1.09
N ASP A 39 6.79 -5.64 0.90
CA ASP A 39 7.20 -7.00 1.23
C ASP A 39 8.41 -7.48 0.40
N ASP A 40 8.70 -6.85 -0.76
CA ASP A 40 9.92 -7.15 -1.54
C ASP A 40 11.21 -6.71 -0.80
N PHE A 41 11.08 -5.93 0.27
CA PHE A 41 12.19 -5.40 1.08
C PHE A 41 12.31 -6.07 2.46
N TYR A 42 11.66 -7.21 2.70
CA TYR A 42 11.93 -7.97 3.93
C TYR A 42 13.40 -8.36 4.05
N ARG A 43 13.93 -8.25 5.26
CA ARG A 43 15.22 -8.82 5.64
C ARG A 43 15.12 -10.35 5.75
N PRO A 44 16.24 -11.09 5.65
CA PRO A 44 16.28 -12.52 5.93
C PRO A 44 15.74 -12.85 7.33
N GLU A 45 15.13 -14.02 7.52
CA GLU A 45 14.49 -14.44 8.78
C GLU A 45 15.48 -14.43 9.94
N ALA A 46 16.74 -14.78 9.66
CA ALA A 46 17.84 -14.76 10.63
C ALA A 46 18.17 -13.36 11.20
N GLU A 47 17.76 -12.29 10.50
CA GLU A 47 17.98 -10.90 10.93
C GLU A 47 16.75 -10.30 11.62
N LEU A 48 15.60 -10.97 11.59
CA LEU A 48 14.36 -10.43 12.12
C LEU A 48 14.36 -10.41 13.65
N PRO A 49 13.77 -9.36 14.26
CA PRO A 49 13.61 -9.31 15.70
C PRO A 49 12.57 -10.34 16.17
N MET A 50 12.60 -10.60 17.48
CA MET A 50 11.63 -11.45 18.15
C MET A 50 10.81 -10.62 19.13
N ARG A 51 9.49 -10.83 19.13
CA ARG A 51 8.54 -10.23 20.07
C ARG A 51 7.65 -11.33 20.63
N ASP A 52 7.48 -11.37 21.95
CA ASP A 52 6.71 -12.43 22.65
C ASP A 52 7.06 -13.88 22.26
N GLY A 53 8.34 -14.10 21.93
CA GLY A 53 8.85 -15.42 21.51
C GLY A 53 8.52 -15.81 20.07
N LEU A 54 8.03 -14.87 19.25
CA LEU A 54 7.70 -15.05 17.84
C LEU A 54 8.56 -14.11 16.99
N LEU A 55 8.91 -14.52 15.76
CA LEU A 55 9.57 -13.63 14.79
C LEU A 55 8.62 -12.48 14.47
N ASP A 56 9.12 -11.25 14.47
CA ASP A 56 8.29 -10.07 14.22
C ASP A 56 8.49 -9.56 12.79
N TRP A 57 7.60 -10.00 11.90
CA TRP A 57 7.55 -9.54 10.51
C TRP A 57 6.89 -8.18 10.36
N ASP A 58 6.07 -7.74 11.32
CA ASP A 58 5.19 -6.59 11.16
C ASP A 58 5.81 -5.31 11.76
N CYS A 59 7.14 -5.24 11.84
CA CYS A 59 7.89 -4.11 12.42
C CYS A 59 8.85 -3.44 11.42
N PRO A 60 9.22 -2.17 11.62
CA PRO A 60 10.15 -1.46 10.74
C PRO A 60 11.51 -2.14 10.60
N GLU A 61 11.99 -2.79 11.66
CA GLU A 61 13.28 -3.51 11.68
C GLU A 61 13.29 -4.71 10.73
N ALA A 62 12.13 -5.27 10.40
CA ALA A 62 12.00 -6.35 9.42
C ALA A 62 12.20 -5.87 7.97
N ILE A 63 12.17 -4.56 7.72
CA ILE A 63 12.21 -3.98 6.38
C ILE A 63 13.58 -3.34 6.10
N ASP A 64 14.13 -3.56 4.91
CA ASP A 64 15.28 -2.82 4.39
C ASP A 64 14.88 -1.43 3.89
N ILE A 65 14.55 -0.55 4.84
CA ILE A 65 14.09 0.82 4.58
C ILE A 65 15.07 1.62 3.70
N PRO A 66 16.41 1.57 3.91
CA PRO A 66 17.36 2.22 3.01
C PRO A 66 17.27 1.69 1.57
N GLY A 67 17.25 0.37 1.38
CA GLY A 67 17.11 -0.25 0.06
C GLY A 67 15.80 0.12 -0.64
N MET A 68 14.70 0.22 0.11
CA MET A 68 13.43 0.69 -0.41
C MET A 68 13.48 2.17 -0.81
N ALA A 69 14.11 3.04 0.00
CA ALA A 69 14.27 4.46 -0.33
C ALA A 69 15.09 4.67 -1.60
N ASP A 70 16.19 3.93 -1.75
CA ASP A 70 17.03 3.94 -2.96
C ASP A 70 16.26 3.43 -4.19
N SER A 71 15.47 2.37 -4.03
CA SER A 71 14.64 1.81 -5.09
C SER A 71 13.56 2.79 -5.55
N LEU A 72 12.90 3.48 -4.62
CA LEU A 72 11.92 4.52 -4.94
C LEU A 72 12.57 5.71 -5.65
N ALA A 73 13.74 6.17 -5.17
CA ALA A 73 14.48 7.24 -5.82
C ALA A 73 14.87 6.89 -7.27
N TYR A 74 15.30 5.64 -7.49
CA TYR A 74 15.58 5.11 -8.83
C TYR A 74 14.31 5.10 -9.69
N ILE A 75 13.20 4.55 -9.18
CA ILE A 75 11.94 4.46 -9.92
C ILE A 75 11.45 5.85 -10.35
N ARG A 76 11.57 6.86 -9.49
CA ARG A 76 11.19 8.24 -9.86
C ARG A 76 11.94 8.75 -11.09
N GLN A 77 13.23 8.44 -11.20
CA GLN A 77 14.11 8.92 -12.26
C GLN A 77 14.06 8.08 -13.54
N HIS A 78 13.82 6.78 -13.41
CA HIS A 78 13.94 5.81 -14.50
C HIS A 78 12.60 5.18 -14.91
N ALA A 79 11.53 5.50 -14.18
CA ALA A 79 10.19 4.93 -14.37
C ALA A 79 10.18 3.40 -14.42
N SER A 80 11.14 2.73 -13.79
CA SER A 80 11.35 1.28 -13.84
C SER A 80 12.02 0.80 -12.56
N PHE A 81 11.90 -0.50 -12.27
CA PHE A 81 12.60 -1.07 -11.12
C PHE A 81 14.12 -0.98 -11.29
N PRO A 82 14.86 -0.83 -10.18
CA PRO A 82 16.30 -1.09 -10.20
C PRO A 82 16.57 -2.48 -10.78
N PRO A 83 17.61 -2.67 -11.62
CA PRO A 83 17.95 -3.98 -12.20
C PRO A 83 18.24 -5.07 -11.16
N THR A 84 18.50 -4.69 -9.92
CA THR A 84 18.79 -5.58 -8.79
C THR A 84 17.55 -6.01 -8.01
N LEU A 85 16.38 -5.42 -8.29
CA LEU A 85 15.14 -5.72 -7.58
C LEU A 85 14.32 -6.74 -8.38
N GLU A 86 14.12 -7.93 -7.80
CA GLU A 86 13.18 -8.92 -8.31
C GLU A 86 11.94 -8.93 -7.42
N SER A 87 10.81 -8.47 -7.95
CA SER A 87 9.54 -8.49 -7.20
C SER A 87 8.99 -9.91 -7.11
N LYS A 88 8.79 -10.40 -5.89
CA LYS A 88 8.30 -11.76 -5.60
C LYS A 88 6.80 -11.76 -5.29
N GLU A 89 6.30 -10.68 -4.72
CA GLU A 89 4.93 -10.58 -4.20
C GLU A 89 3.86 -10.56 -5.31
N ASP A 90 4.21 -10.12 -6.53
CA ASP A 90 3.32 -10.19 -7.69
C ASP A 90 2.93 -11.64 -8.07
N GLN A 91 3.64 -12.65 -7.56
CA GLN A 91 3.35 -14.07 -7.77
C GLN A 91 2.32 -14.64 -6.79
N ASN A 92 2.04 -13.95 -5.68
CA ASN A 92 1.11 -14.44 -4.67
C ASN A 92 -0.34 -14.42 -5.19
N SER A 93 -1.08 -15.48 -4.84
CA SER A 93 -2.50 -15.60 -5.19
C SER A 93 -3.32 -14.60 -4.37
N VAL A 94 -4.08 -13.75 -5.07
CA VAL A 94 -5.09 -12.91 -4.43
C VAL A 94 -6.40 -13.68 -4.50
N GLY A 95 -7.09 -13.80 -3.37
CA GLY A 95 -8.40 -14.44 -3.30
C GLY A 95 -9.41 -13.79 -4.24
N LYS A 96 -10.62 -14.35 -4.32
CA LYS A 96 -11.68 -13.87 -5.22
C LYS A 96 -11.87 -12.35 -5.07
N CYS A 97 -11.76 -11.61 -6.17
CA CYS A 97 -11.99 -10.17 -6.19
C CYS A 97 -13.41 -9.88 -5.67
N PRO A 98 -13.56 -9.08 -4.59
CA PRO A 98 -14.86 -8.78 -4.03
C PRO A 98 -15.62 -7.68 -4.80
N ILE A 99 -14.98 -7.05 -5.79
CA ILE A 99 -15.55 -5.96 -6.60
C ILE A 99 -16.19 -6.55 -7.86
N SER A 100 -17.38 -6.07 -8.20
CA SER A 100 -18.12 -6.49 -9.39
C SER A 100 -17.44 -6.06 -10.69
N GLU A 101 -17.55 -6.90 -11.73
CA GLU A 101 -17.02 -6.59 -13.07
C GLU A 101 -17.63 -5.31 -13.67
N SER A 102 -18.88 -5.00 -13.33
CA SER A 102 -19.54 -3.75 -13.71
C SER A 102 -18.84 -2.54 -13.14
N THR A 103 -18.47 -2.57 -11.85
CA THR A 103 -17.75 -1.47 -11.19
C THR A 103 -16.36 -1.32 -11.79
N ILE A 104 -15.64 -2.42 -12.03
CA ILE A 104 -14.31 -2.40 -12.67
C ILE A 104 -14.40 -1.78 -14.08
N THR A 105 -15.38 -2.20 -14.88
CA THR A 105 -15.59 -1.68 -16.24
C THR A 105 -15.95 -0.19 -16.22
N ALA A 106 -16.81 0.23 -15.28
CA ALA A 106 -17.19 1.63 -15.13
C ALA A 106 -15.99 2.50 -14.72
N GLN A 107 -15.18 2.07 -13.76
CA GLN A 107 -13.98 2.81 -13.35
C GLN A 107 -12.92 2.86 -14.45
N LYS A 108 -12.74 1.78 -15.21
CA LYS A 108 -11.84 1.79 -16.38
C LYS A 108 -12.28 2.81 -17.43
N ALA A 109 -13.57 2.82 -17.79
CA ALA A 109 -14.11 3.80 -18.72
C ALA A 109 -13.96 5.24 -18.20
N LYS A 110 -14.13 5.45 -16.89
CA LYS A 110 -13.91 6.75 -16.24
C LYS A 110 -12.46 7.21 -16.33
N VAL A 111 -11.50 6.31 -16.10
CA VAL A 111 -10.07 6.60 -16.25
C VAL A 111 -9.75 6.96 -17.69
N GLU A 112 -10.19 6.17 -18.67
CA GLU A 112 -9.97 6.45 -20.09
C GLU A 112 -10.58 7.79 -20.54
N ALA A 113 -11.79 8.12 -20.07
CA ALA A 113 -12.43 9.39 -20.39
C ALA A 113 -11.72 10.59 -19.75
N SER A 114 -11.17 10.41 -18.55
CA SER A 114 -10.46 11.46 -17.81
C SER A 114 -9.05 11.69 -18.34
N LEU A 115 -8.37 10.62 -18.73
CA LEU A 115 -7.04 10.63 -19.33
C LEU A 115 -7.21 10.75 -20.86
N GLY A 116 -7.40 11.97 -21.35
CA GLY A 116 -7.48 12.21 -22.80
C GLY A 116 -6.27 11.61 -23.55
N PRO A 117 -6.35 11.42 -24.89
CA PRO A 117 -5.39 10.61 -25.66
C PRO A 117 -3.93 11.13 -25.63
N ASN A 118 -3.74 12.39 -25.23
CA ASN A 118 -2.42 13.02 -25.14
C ASN A 118 -1.86 13.09 -23.71
N HIS A 119 -2.57 12.53 -22.73
CA HIS A 119 -2.14 12.56 -21.33
C HIS A 119 -0.75 11.92 -21.17
N PRO A 120 0.16 12.49 -20.35
CA PRO A 120 1.50 11.94 -20.12
C PRO A 120 1.54 10.46 -19.73
N LEU A 121 0.51 9.97 -19.03
CA LEU A 121 0.39 8.54 -18.68
C LEU A 121 0.26 7.60 -19.89
N HIS A 122 -0.10 8.10 -21.07
CA HIS A 122 -0.07 7.31 -22.31
C HIS A 122 1.29 7.38 -23.04
N LYS A 123 2.25 8.15 -22.51
CA LYS A 123 3.52 8.46 -23.18
C LYS A 123 4.70 8.19 -22.24
N ASN A 124 5.07 9.18 -21.42
CA ASN A 124 6.35 9.21 -20.70
C ASN A 124 6.20 9.31 -19.17
N LEU A 125 4.98 9.28 -18.65
CA LEU A 125 4.71 9.15 -17.21
C LEU A 125 4.28 7.72 -16.92
N ARG A 126 4.83 7.13 -15.85
CA ARG A 126 4.39 5.85 -15.31
C ARG A 126 3.82 6.04 -13.91
N LEU A 127 2.83 5.23 -13.55
CA LEU A 127 2.37 5.13 -12.17
C LEU A 127 3.08 3.96 -11.49
N CYS A 128 3.71 4.22 -10.36
CA CYS A 128 4.18 3.18 -9.46
C CYS A 128 3.24 3.17 -8.25
N LEU A 129 2.49 2.08 -8.10
CA LEU A 129 1.66 1.85 -6.92
C LEU A 129 2.55 1.18 -5.87
N LEU A 130 2.85 1.89 -4.79
CA LEU A 130 3.59 1.34 -3.66
C LEU A 130 2.58 0.75 -2.66
N ASP A 131 2.48 -0.57 -2.59
CA ASP A 131 1.62 -1.30 -1.66
C ASP A 131 2.42 -1.70 -0.42
N GLY A 132 1.99 -1.26 0.77
CA GLY A 132 2.73 -1.57 2.00
C GLY A 132 1.96 -1.24 3.27
N PHE A 133 2.23 -1.95 4.36
CA PHE A 133 1.52 -1.80 5.62
C PHE A 133 2.11 -0.75 6.58
N LEU A 134 3.37 -0.32 6.42
CA LEU A 134 4.02 0.67 7.31
C LEU A 134 4.29 2.02 6.67
N LEU A 135 4.00 2.19 5.37
CA LEU A 135 4.52 3.29 4.54
C LEU A 135 4.41 4.71 5.10
N PHE A 136 3.47 4.99 6.00
CA PHE A 136 3.29 6.33 6.60
C PHE A 136 3.79 6.45 8.04
N SER A 137 4.29 5.38 8.64
CA SER A 137 4.89 5.43 9.97
C SER A 137 6.06 6.43 10.01
N PRO A 138 6.27 7.15 11.13
CA PRO A 138 7.48 7.93 11.36
C PRO A 138 8.78 7.15 11.13
N SER A 139 8.78 5.84 11.39
CA SER A 139 9.90 4.94 11.13
C SER A 139 10.29 4.88 9.64
N MET A 140 9.33 5.17 8.75
CA MET A 140 9.49 5.19 7.30
C MET A 140 9.82 6.59 6.77
N ALA A 141 10.39 7.47 7.60
CA ALA A 141 10.75 8.85 7.21
C ALA A 141 11.63 8.92 5.95
N ALA A 142 12.52 7.93 5.75
CA ALA A 142 13.44 7.90 4.61
C ALA A 142 12.74 7.78 3.24
N ILE A 143 11.57 7.15 3.17
CA ILE A 143 10.83 7.00 1.91
C ILE A 143 9.91 8.19 1.61
N GLN A 144 9.52 8.98 2.63
CA GLN A 144 8.51 10.04 2.50
C GLN A 144 8.78 11.04 1.37
N PRO A 145 10.03 11.50 1.14
CA PRO A 145 10.32 12.45 0.06
C PRO A 145 10.05 11.89 -1.34
N ASN A 146 9.92 10.57 -1.49
CA ASN A 146 9.68 9.92 -2.77
C ASN A 146 8.19 9.71 -3.08
N LEU A 147 7.27 9.96 -2.14
CA LEU A 147 5.84 9.67 -2.28
C LEU A 147 5.08 10.90 -2.78
N ASP A 148 4.31 10.77 -3.87
CA ASP A 148 3.54 11.89 -4.44
C ASP A 148 2.07 11.88 -3.99
N ILE A 149 1.45 10.70 -3.91
CA ILE A 149 0.07 10.53 -3.45
C ILE A 149 0.05 9.51 -2.32
N LYS A 150 -0.52 9.86 -1.18
CA LYS A 150 -0.58 9.00 0.02
C LYS A 150 -2.03 8.64 0.34
N LEU A 151 -2.38 7.37 0.17
CA LEU A 151 -3.72 6.83 0.39
C LEU A 151 -3.67 5.84 1.56
N PHE A 152 -4.48 6.03 2.59
CA PHE A 152 -4.52 5.14 3.74
C PHE A 152 -5.85 4.39 3.84
N LEU A 153 -5.76 3.06 3.82
CA LEU A 153 -6.87 2.13 4.00
C LEU A 153 -6.95 1.65 5.43
N ARG A 154 -8.18 1.52 5.91
CA ARG A 154 -8.46 1.10 7.28
C ARG A 154 -9.33 -0.15 7.31
N THR A 155 -9.21 -0.90 8.38
CA THR A 155 -10.09 -2.02 8.71
C THR A 155 -10.09 -2.20 10.22
N THR A 156 -11.12 -2.86 10.75
CA THR A 156 -11.23 -3.21 12.16
C THR A 156 -10.28 -4.34 12.54
N TYR A 157 -9.96 -4.42 13.83
CA TYR A 157 -9.21 -5.52 14.41
C TYR A 157 -9.82 -6.87 14.05
N ALA A 158 -11.13 -7.00 14.25
CA ALA A 158 -11.86 -8.24 14.02
C ALA A 158 -11.75 -8.72 12.57
N LYS A 159 -11.86 -7.82 11.59
CA LYS A 159 -11.73 -8.19 10.17
C LYS A 159 -10.28 -8.44 9.76
N ALA A 160 -9.33 -7.63 10.22
CA ALA A 160 -7.90 -7.88 9.97
C ALA A 160 -7.49 -9.25 10.48
N LYS A 161 -7.87 -9.59 11.73
CA LYS A 161 -7.61 -10.88 12.36
C LYS A 161 -8.24 -12.04 11.58
N ALA A 162 -9.55 -12.00 11.35
CA ALA A 162 -10.24 -13.05 10.63
C ALA A 162 -9.65 -13.32 9.23
N ARG A 163 -9.24 -12.26 8.53
CA ARG A 163 -8.62 -12.38 7.20
C ARG A 163 -7.18 -12.89 7.27
N ARG A 164 -6.39 -12.44 8.25
CA ARG A 164 -4.99 -12.85 8.43
C ARG A 164 -4.91 -14.33 8.82
N GLU A 165 -5.73 -14.76 9.79
CA GLU A 165 -5.79 -16.16 10.25
C GLU A 165 -6.36 -17.12 9.20
N ALA A 166 -7.10 -16.62 8.21
CA ALA A 166 -7.62 -17.41 7.09
C ALA A 166 -6.63 -17.56 5.92
N ARG A 167 -5.43 -16.95 5.99
CA ARG A 167 -4.40 -17.12 4.95
C ARG A 167 -3.63 -18.41 5.20
N ASP A 168 -3.36 -19.14 4.11
CA ASP A 168 -2.60 -20.40 4.17
C ASP A 168 -1.14 -20.17 4.60
N GLY A 169 -0.58 -19.00 4.28
CA GLY A 169 0.77 -18.57 4.63
C GLY A 169 1.36 -17.62 3.59
N TYR A 170 2.68 -17.41 3.67
CA TYR A 170 3.46 -16.42 2.92
C TYR A 170 4.70 -17.09 2.33
N VAL A 171 5.06 -16.71 1.11
CA VAL A 171 6.35 -17.08 0.53
C VAL A 171 7.40 -16.10 1.03
N THR A 172 8.44 -16.60 1.69
CA THR A 172 9.56 -15.80 2.22
C THR A 172 10.82 -16.01 1.37
N LEU A 173 11.89 -15.28 1.70
CA LEU A 173 13.21 -15.49 1.10
C LEU A 173 13.75 -16.91 1.34
N GLU A 174 13.36 -17.52 2.46
CA GLU A 174 13.92 -18.78 2.96
C GLU A 174 12.93 -19.95 2.90
N GLY A 175 11.68 -19.71 2.49
CA GLY A 175 10.71 -20.76 2.24
C GLY A 175 9.26 -20.30 2.35
N PHE A 176 8.52 -20.92 3.26
CA PHE A 176 7.10 -20.67 3.48
C PHE A 176 6.85 -20.43 4.97
N TRP A 177 6.23 -19.29 5.27
CA TRP A 177 5.85 -18.89 6.63
C TRP A 177 4.35 -19.04 6.82
N ALA A 178 3.93 -19.66 7.91
CA ALA A 178 2.54 -19.66 8.35
C ALA A 178 2.47 -19.04 9.74
N ASP A 179 1.56 -18.08 9.92
CA ASP A 179 1.41 -17.38 11.19
C ASP A 179 1.09 -18.39 12.32
N PRO A 180 1.87 -18.41 13.41
CA PRO A 180 1.59 -19.28 14.54
C PRO A 180 0.32 -18.83 15.29
N PRO A 181 -0.31 -19.71 16.09
CA PRO A 181 -1.51 -19.35 16.85
C PRO A 181 -1.31 -18.10 17.73
N GLY A 182 -2.22 -17.13 17.57
CA GLY A 182 -2.19 -15.86 18.30
C GLY A 182 -1.19 -14.83 17.78
N TYR A 183 -0.59 -15.05 16.60
CA TYR A 183 0.34 -14.10 15.97
C TYR A 183 -0.29 -12.72 15.76
N VAL A 184 -1.57 -12.65 15.39
CA VAL A 184 -2.27 -11.37 15.21
C VAL A 184 -2.36 -10.57 16.52
N ASP A 185 -2.76 -11.23 17.60
CA ASP A 185 -2.92 -10.58 18.92
C ASP A 185 -1.58 -10.11 19.51
N LYS A 186 -0.49 -10.84 19.22
CA LYS A 186 0.83 -10.62 19.83
C LYS A 186 1.74 -9.71 19.01
N ILE A 187 1.62 -9.77 17.69
CA ILE A 187 2.57 -9.16 16.74
C ILE A 187 1.86 -8.15 15.84
N VAL A 188 1.02 -8.64 14.92
CA VAL A 188 0.44 -7.82 13.83
C VAL A 188 -0.31 -6.60 14.35
N TRP A 189 -1.27 -6.80 15.25
CA TRP A 189 -2.11 -5.70 15.71
C TRP A 189 -1.38 -4.74 16.66
N PRO A 190 -0.61 -5.22 17.66
CA PRO A 190 0.21 -4.32 18.48
C PRO A 190 1.16 -3.44 17.66
N ASN A 191 1.86 -4.01 16.65
CA ASN A 191 2.72 -3.21 15.78
C ASN A 191 1.93 -2.24 14.92
N TYR A 192 0.77 -2.64 14.38
CA TYR A 192 -0.10 -1.71 13.64
C TYR A 192 -0.49 -0.50 14.51
N VAL A 193 -0.93 -0.74 15.75
CA VAL A 193 -1.27 0.31 16.71
C VAL A 193 -0.06 1.21 16.97
N GLU A 194 1.09 0.63 17.29
CA GLU A 194 2.31 1.38 17.62
C GLU A 194 2.75 2.30 16.47
N GLN A 195 2.69 1.82 15.23
CA GLN A 195 3.18 2.53 14.06
C GLN A 195 2.16 3.55 13.49
N HIS A 196 0.88 3.46 13.87
CA HIS A 196 -0.19 4.28 13.29
C HIS A 196 -1.02 5.10 14.30
N ALA A 197 -0.88 4.87 15.61
CA ALA A 197 -1.66 5.58 16.64
C ALA A 197 -1.59 7.12 16.52
N TRP A 198 -0.47 7.67 16.03
CA TRP A 198 -0.28 9.10 15.81
C TRP A 198 -1.31 9.72 14.82
N MET A 199 -1.91 8.90 13.95
CA MET A 199 -2.93 9.28 12.97
C MET A 199 -4.32 9.42 13.60
N PHE A 200 -4.52 9.02 14.86
CA PHE A 200 -5.84 8.88 15.47
C PHE A 200 -5.96 9.61 16.81
N GLU A 201 -7.17 10.07 17.12
CA GLU A 201 -7.48 10.72 18.39
C GLU A 201 -7.29 9.73 19.54
N GLY A 202 -6.55 10.13 20.58
CA GLY A 202 -6.26 9.26 21.73
C GLY A 202 -5.43 8.00 21.40
N GLY A 203 -4.90 7.88 20.18
CA GLY A 203 -4.18 6.69 19.72
C GLY A 203 -5.07 5.50 19.37
N ASP A 204 -6.38 5.69 19.29
CA ASP A 204 -7.33 4.64 18.94
C ASP A 204 -7.38 4.44 17.41
N VAL A 205 -6.68 3.43 16.90
CA VAL A 205 -6.68 3.10 15.46
C VAL A 205 -8.03 2.64 14.92
N GLU A 206 -8.98 2.33 15.81
CA GLU A 206 -10.40 2.08 15.49
C GLU A 206 -11.31 3.28 15.78
N GLY A 207 -10.73 4.42 16.18
CA GLY A 207 -11.41 5.67 16.50
C GLY A 207 -11.42 6.70 15.36
N VAL A 208 -11.37 7.98 15.73
CA VAL A 208 -11.45 9.12 14.80
C VAL A 208 -10.06 9.50 14.29
N PHE A 209 -9.95 9.83 13.00
CA PHE A 209 -8.71 10.34 12.43
C PHE A 209 -8.40 11.75 12.92
N ARG A 210 -7.13 12.03 13.19
CA ARG A 210 -6.61 13.38 13.41
C ARG A 210 -6.42 14.08 12.07
N MET A 211 -7.50 14.64 11.54
CA MET A 211 -7.50 15.25 10.21
C MET A 211 -6.47 16.38 10.06
N ASP A 212 -6.21 17.15 11.12
CA ASP A 212 -5.16 18.18 11.14
C ASP A 212 -3.76 17.61 10.86
N VAL A 213 -3.46 16.44 11.44
CA VAL A 213 -2.21 15.73 11.24
C VAL A 213 -2.14 15.11 9.85
N LEU A 214 -3.22 14.46 9.41
CA LEU A 214 -3.25 13.81 8.10
C LEU A 214 -3.14 14.82 6.94
N GLU A 215 -3.82 15.96 7.04
CA GLU A 215 -3.73 17.05 6.07
C GLU A 215 -2.30 17.61 5.99
N LYS A 216 -1.63 17.79 7.14
CA LYS A 216 -0.25 18.25 7.20
C LYS A 216 0.72 17.27 6.53
N GLU A 217 0.52 15.97 6.74
CA GLU A 217 1.37 14.92 6.16
C GLU A 217 0.97 14.54 4.71
N GLY A 218 -0.12 15.13 4.19
CA GLY A 218 -0.66 14.88 2.86
C GLY A 218 -1.33 13.51 2.70
N ILE A 219 -1.72 12.87 3.80
CA ILE A 219 -2.31 11.53 3.81
C ILE A 219 -3.82 11.65 3.61
N LYS A 220 -4.34 10.95 2.60
CA LYS A 220 -5.76 10.95 2.26
C LYS A 220 -6.43 9.70 2.80
N VAL A 221 -7.58 9.89 3.43
CA VAL A 221 -8.39 8.84 4.06
C VAL A 221 -9.85 8.97 3.63
N GLN A 222 -10.60 7.87 3.74
CA GLN A 222 -12.06 7.90 3.70
C GLN A 222 -12.60 8.16 5.11
N ASP A 223 -12.88 9.42 5.44
CA ASP A 223 -13.36 9.86 6.75
C ASP A 223 -14.88 9.67 6.94
N LYS A 224 -15.64 9.65 5.84
CA LYS A 224 -17.12 9.54 5.85
C LYS A 224 -17.64 8.10 5.72
N VAL A 225 -16.74 7.13 5.64
CA VAL A 225 -17.09 5.71 5.53
C VAL A 225 -16.75 5.05 6.87
N GLY A 226 -17.56 4.10 7.32
CA GLY A 226 -17.23 3.31 8.50
C GLY A 226 -15.85 2.64 8.38
N VAL A 227 -15.26 2.28 9.51
CA VAL A 227 -13.91 1.70 9.63
C VAL A 227 -13.64 0.56 8.64
N ASP A 228 -14.65 -0.27 8.41
CA ASP A 228 -14.64 -1.30 7.37
C ASP A 228 -15.48 -0.86 6.18
N GLY A 229 -14.96 0.11 5.43
CA GLY A 229 -15.61 0.62 4.25
C GLY A 229 -15.92 -0.46 3.22
N ASP A 230 -16.94 -0.18 2.43
CA ASP A 230 -17.25 -1.00 1.26
C ASP A 230 -16.09 -0.91 0.26
N ILE A 231 -15.54 -2.07 -0.12
CA ILE A 231 -14.35 -2.15 -0.98
C ILE A 231 -14.59 -1.57 -2.38
N GLU A 232 -15.82 -1.63 -2.91
CA GLU A 232 -16.15 -0.97 -4.18
C GLU A 232 -16.09 0.55 -4.01
N LYS A 233 -16.66 1.09 -2.93
CA LYS A 233 -16.57 2.53 -2.63
C LYS A 233 -15.14 2.98 -2.35
N THR A 234 -14.33 2.14 -1.72
CA THR A 234 -12.90 2.40 -1.54
C THR A 234 -12.19 2.47 -2.89
N PHE A 235 -12.47 1.53 -3.78
CA PHE A 235 -11.91 1.53 -5.13
C PHE A 235 -12.29 2.78 -5.93
N GLU A 236 -13.59 3.12 -5.97
CA GLU A 236 -14.08 4.34 -6.61
C GLU A 236 -13.39 5.60 -6.05
N TRP A 237 -13.30 5.72 -4.72
CA TRP A 237 -12.62 6.83 -4.07
C TRP A 237 -11.14 6.92 -4.43
N THR A 238 -10.41 5.81 -4.49
CA THR A 238 -9.00 5.83 -4.89
C THR A 238 -8.82 6.23 -6.35
N VAL A 239 -9.68 5.77 -7.26
CA VAL A 239 -9.66 6.18 -8.67
C VAL A 239 -9.84 7.70 -8.77
N ASP A 240 -10.85 8.24 -8.09
CA ASP A 240 -11.16 9.66 -8.12
C ASP A 240 -10.03 10.50 -7.53
N THR A 241 -9.47 10.03 -6.43
CA THR A 241 -8.35 10.69 -5.77
C THR A 241 -7.10 10.73 -6.66
N ILE A 242 -6.75 9.62 -7.32
CA ILE A 242 -5.61 9.58 -8.24
C ILE A 242 -5.86 10.50 -9.45
N LEU A 243 -7.05 10.45 -10.05
CA LEU A 243 -7.39 11.31 -11.19
C LEU A 243 -7.32 12.79 -10.84
N ASP A 244 -7.78 13.19 -9.65
CA ASP A 244 -7.75 14.58 -9.21
C ASP A 244 -6.32 15.06 -8.91
N GLU A 245 -5.46 14.21 -8.35
CA GLU A 245 -4.05 14.55 -8.15
C GLU A 245 -3.27 14.60 -9.48
N LEU A 246 -3.57 13.71 -10.43
CA LEU A 246 -2.96 13.76 -11.77
C LEU A 246 -3.27 15.08 -12.48
N LYS A 247 -4.48 15.62 -12.34
CA LYS A 247 -4.86 16.94 -12.89
C LYS A 247 -4.10 18.11 -12.23
N ARG A 248 -3.60 17.94 -11.00
CA ARG A 248 -2.88 18.99 -10.27
C ARG A 248 -1.39 19.00 -10.58
N GLN A 249 -0.82 17.85 -10.95
CA GLN A 249 0.62 17.67 -11.16
C GLN A 249 1.06 17.81 -12.62
N ILE A 250 0.12 18.07 -13.54
CA ILE A 250 0.35 18.25 -14.99
C ILE A 250 -0.20 19.61 -15.38
#